data_AF-A0A1J7C7D7-F1
#
_entry.id   AF-A0A1J7C7D7-F1
#
_cell.length_a   1.000
_cell.length_b   1.000
_cell.length_c   1.000
_cell.angle_alpha   90.00
_cell.angle_beta   90.00
_cell.angle_gamma   90.00
#
_symmetry.space_group_name_H-M   'P 1'
#
loop_
_entity.id
_entity.type
_entity.pdbx_description
1 polymer ?
#
loop_
_entity_poly.entity_id
_entity_poly.type
_entity_poly.pdbx_seq_one_letter_code
_entity_poly.pdbx_strand_id
1 'polypeptide(L)' 'MAATRRRLTEEEKRRITLKVGDRVIDDTTGVEAQIIALGPHQARVQGDAGGQWTAPRERLSRIEQQGRS' A
#
# COMPACT_ATOMS: atom_id res chain seq x y z
N MET A 1 22.73 -2.34 -2.85
CA MET A 1 22.02 -2.20 -4.14
C MET A 1 20.70 -1.53 -3.84
N ALA A 2 20.56 -0.24 -4.15
CA ALA A 2 19.46 0.60 -3.66
C ALA A 2 18.14 0.28 -4.39
N ALA A 3 17.10 -0.04 -3.63
CA ALA A 3 15.73 -0.09 -4.15
C ALA A 3 15.32 1.34 -4.53
N THR A 4 15.25 1.64 -5.83
CA THR A 4 14.77 2.95 -6.29
C THR A 4 13.26 3.00 -6.09
N ARG A 5 12.84 3.48 -4.92
CA ARG A 5 11.45 3.80 -4.59
C ARG A 5 10.99 4.93 -5.51
N ARG A 6 10.22 4.64 -6.55
CA ARG A 6 9.57 5.68 -7.38
C ARG A 6 8.23 6.05 -6.75
N ARG A 7 8.00 7.35 -6.57
CA ARG A 7 6.69 7.89 -6.18
C ARG A 7 5.75 7.77 -7.39
N LEU A 8 4.63 7.08 -7.20
CA LEU A 8 3.56 7.00 -8.21
C LEU A 8 2.95 8.38 -8.41
N THR A 9 2.58 8.71 -9.65
CA THR A 9 1.79 9.89 -9.99
C THR A 9 0.34 9.73 -9.51
N GLU A 10 -0.38 10.84 -9.32
CA GLU A 10 -1.79 10.83 -8.89
C GLU A 10 -2.71 10.06 -9.86
N GLU A 11 -2.39 10.06 -11.16
CA GLU A 11 -3.13 9.31 -12.18
C GLU A 11 -2.87 7.79 -12.09
N GLU A 12 -1.62 7.40 -11.84
CA GLU A 12 -1.24 6.00 -11.60
C GLU A 12 -1.90 5.47 -10.31
N LYS A 13 -1.94 6.27 -9.24
CA LYS A 13 -2.67 5.94 -8.01
C LYS A 13 -4.16 5.68 -8.25
N ARG A 14 -4.81 6.45 -9.15
CA ARG A 14 -6.23 6.26 -9.51
C ARG A 14 -6.50 4.99 -10.31
N ARG A 15 -5.53 4.52 -11.09
CA ARG A 15 -5.67 3.30 -11.92
C ARG A 15 -5.36 2.02 -11.16
N ILE A 16 -4.65 2.11 -10.04
CA ILE A 16 -4.32 0.95 -9.22
C ILE A 16 -5.54 0.57 -8.36
N THR A 17 -6.17 -0.54 -8.72
CA THR A 17 -7.16 -1.17 -7.84
C THR A 17 -6.41 -1.89 -6.73
N LEU A 18 -6.46 -1.34 -5.51
CA LEU A 18 -5.99 -2.02 -4.31
C LEU A 18 -6.74 -3.35 -4.11
N LYS A 19 -6.04 -4.39 -3.68
CA LYS A 19 -6.59 -5.73 -3.41
C LYS A 19 -6.05 -6.28 -2.09
N VAL A 20 -6.78 -7.23 -1.51
CA VAL A 20 -6.27 -8.01 -0.37
C VAL A 20 -4.99 -8.73 -0.80
N GLY A 21 -3.98 -8.71 0.07
CA GLY A 21 -2.64 -9.23 -0.18
C GLY A 21 -1.64 -8.21 -0.71
N ASP A 22 -2.10 -7.05 -1.20
CA ASP A 22 -1.19 -6.00 -1.67
C ASP A 22 -0.33 -5.46 -0.53
N ARG A 23 0.97 -5.31 -0.79
CA ARG A 23 1.84 -4.47 0.04
C ARG A 23 1.59 -3.01 -0.29
N VAL A 24 1.40 -2.22 0.76
CA VAL A 24 1.11 -0.80 0.70
C VAL A 24 1.98 -0.05 1.70
N ILE A 25 2.12 1.26 1.49
CA ILE A 25 2.63 2.19 2.48
C ILE A 25 1.49 3.13 2.86
N ASP A 26 1.34 3.39 4.16
CA ASP A 26 0.45 4.45 4.65
C ASP A 26 1.16 5.79 4.49
N ASP A 27 0.67 6.64 3.58
CA ASP A 27 1.30 7.91 3.22
C ASP A 27 1.39 8.90 4.41
N THR A 28 0.63 8.68 5.48
CA THR A 28 0.67 9.54 6.69
C THR A 28 1.72 9.09 7.68
N THR A 29 1.85 7.79 7.91
CA THR A 29 2.78 7.25 8.92
C THR A 29 4.11 6.79 8.31
N GLY A 30 4.16 6.61 6.99
CA GLY A 30 5.29 6.03 6.28
C GLY A 30 5.48 4.53 6.56
N VAL A 31 4.52 3.87 7.20
CA VAL A 31 4.62 2.48 7.62
C VAL A 31 4.19 1.55 6.48
N GLU A 32 5.03 0.57 6.18
CA GLU A 32 4.70 -0.51 5.25
C GLU A 32 3.75 -1.52 5.91
N ALA A 33 2.74 -1.96 5.15
CA ALA A 33 1.73 -2.88 5.60
C ALA A 33 1.21 -3.76 4.45
N GLN A 34 0.50 -4.82 4.79
CA GLN A 34 -0.23 -5.66 3.85
C GLN A 34 -1.74 -5.48 4.04
N ILE A 35 -2.50 -5.33 2.96
CA ILE A 35 -3.96 -5.31 3.03
C ILE A 35 -4.47 -6.70 3.42
N ILE A 36 -5.18 -6.81 4.54
CA ILE A 36 -5.79 -8.05 5.01
C ILE A 36 -7.31 -8.07 4.83
N ALA A 37 -7.95 -6.90 4.71
CA ALA A 37 -9.34 -6.77 4.30
C ALA A 37 -9.56 -5.44 3.56
N LEU A 38 -10.42 -5.44 2.55
CA LEU A 38 -10.70 -4.26 1.73
C LEU A 38 -12.19 -3.90 1.79
N GLY A 39 -12.49 -2.70 2.28
CA GLY A 39 -13.81 -2.10 2.24
C GLY A 39 -13.96 -1.07 1.10
N PRO A 40 -15.15 -0.45 0.97
CA PRO A 40 -15.41 0.54 -0.06
C PRO A 40 -14.55 1.82 0.09
N HIS A 41 -14.34 2.29 1.31
CA HIS A 41 -13.58 3.53 1.60
C HIS A 41 -12.32 3.31 2.45
N GLN A 42 -12.26 2.21 3.20
CA GLN A 42 -11.17 1.90 4.12
C GLN A 42 -10.68 0.48 3.90
N ALA A 43 -9.44 0.21 4.31
CA ALA A 43 -8.84 -1.12 4.31
C ALA A 43 -8.31 -1.43 5.71
N ARG A 44 -8.43 -2.69 6.11
CA ARG A 44 -7.68 -3.22 7.26
C ARG A 44 -6.33 -3.70 6.76
N VAL A 45 -5.28 -3.22 7.40
CA VAL A 45 -3.90 -3.53 7.03
C VAL A 45 -3.16 -4.12 8.23
N GLN A 46 -2.13 -4.91 7.94
CA GLN A 46 -1.21 -5.47 8.93
C GLN A 46 0.21 -4.97 8.63
N GLY A 47 0.81 -4.27 9.59
CA GLY A 47 2.19 -3.82 9.49
C GLY A 47 3.18 -4.97 9.72
N ASP A 48 4.42 -4.77 9.29
CA ASP A 48 5.49 -5.78 9.42
C ASP A 48 5.81 -6.14 10.89
N ALA A 49 5.50 -5.24 11.84
CA ALA A 49 5.61 -5.52 13.28
C ALA A 49 4.44 -6.35 13.86
N GLY A 50 3.54 -6.85 13.01
CA GLY A 50 2.39 -7.68 13.38
C GLY A 50 1.14 -6.90 13.82
N GLY A 51 1.27 -5.59 14.08
CA GLY A 51 0.15 -4.71 14.43
C GLY A 51 -0.86 -4.55 13.28
N GLN A 52 -2.14 -4.45 13.63
CA GLN A 52 -3.23 -4.25 12.66
C GLN A 52 -3.96 -2.94 12.93
N TRP A 53 -4.31 -2.23 11.86
CA TRP A 53 -5.13 -1.02 11.94
C TRP A 53 -5.99 -0.86 10.69
N THR A 54 -6.88 0.12 10.74
CA THR A 54 -7.71 0.50 9.59
C THR A 54 -7.21 1.82 9.04
N ALA A 55 -7.08 1.91 7.72
CA ALA A 55 -6.65 3.11 7.02
C ALA A 55 -7.58 3.42 5.83
N PRO A 56 -7.89 4.70 5.55
CA PRO A 56 -8.57 5.11 4.32
C PRO A 56 -7.80 4.69 3.07
N ARG A 57 -8.51 4.25 2.03
CA ARG A 57 -7.88 3.71 0.80
C ARG A 57 -7.02 4.76 0.09
N GLU A 58 -7.45 6.01 0.11
CA GLU A 58 -6.75 7.15 -0.47
C GLU A 58 -5.41 7.46 0.21
N ARG A 59 -5.21 6.98 1.44
CA ARG A 59 -3.93 7.09 2.17
C ARG A 59 -2.97 5.94 1.87
N LEU A 60 -3.44 4.88 1.23
CA LEU A 60 -2.64 3.68 0.97
C LEU A 60 -2.08 3.71 -0.44
N SER A 61 -0.77 3.74 -0.56
CA SER A 61 -0.07 3.64 -1.84
C SER A 61 0.48 2.23 -2.02
N ARG A 62 0.13 1.55 -3.11
CA ARG A 62 0.67 0.22 -3.42
C ARG A 62 2.17 0.27 -3.64
N ILE A 63 2.88 -0.68 -3.05
CA ILE A 63 4.31 -0.89 -3.29
C ILE A 63 4.44 -1.85 -4.48
N GLU A 64 4.81 -1.32 -5.65
CA GLU A 64 5.18 -2.17 -6.78
C GLU A 64 6.62 -2.67 -6.61
N GLN A 65 6.78 -3.91 -6.18
CA GLN A 65 8.05 -4.62 -6.38
C GLN A 65 8.10 -5.08 -7.84
N GLN A 66 8.71 -4.29 -8.72
CA GLN A 66 9.05 -4.80 -10.05
C GLN A 66 10.14 -5.87 -9.90
N GLY A 67 9.73 -7.12 -10.07
CA GLY A 67 10.66 -8.23 -10.27
C GLY A 67 11.51 -7.97 -11.51
N ARG A 68 12.82 -8.05 -11.36
CA ARG A 68 13.73 -8.06 -12.51
C ARG A 68 13.51 -9.35 -13.29
N SER A 69 13.20 -9.22 -14.58
CA SER A 69 13.46 -10.28 -15.57
C SER A 69 14.96 -10.43 -15.76
#